data_AF-E4Y907-F1
#
_entry.id   AF-E4Y907-F1
#
_cell.length_a   1.000
_cell.length_b   1.000
_cell.length_c   1.000
_cell.angle_alpha   90.00
_cell.angle_beta   90.00
_cell.angle_gamma   90.00
#
_symmetry.space_group_name_H-M   'P 1'
#
loop_
_entity.id
_entity.type
_entity.pdbx_description
1 polymer ?
#
loop_
_entity_poly.entity_id
_entity_poly.type
_entity_poly.pdbx_seq_one_letter_code
_entity_poly.pdbx_strand_id
1 'polypeptide(L)'
;MSNGAPSTTYSESNLTNTTPADFNQPPNVNAQGLSEAAINQLIDQKMQSVLNALGKSMTERAQMQLEIDALKTSEQELKNQVENVILNNEQLIERVEKVEIENAQLKQMLNEMEISGQIKRLKKTEREEWKNETRKIEEKVEELELNLRNESEKRHELEMLRKEMGEIGGAGHFFGNDKDTYNGGERDQMRGEELVKVQRLLVAGEKKINLKFLRSDNLEVAESGWTIQFKSARKDCGGDGKYFYLWISNKEGGAKFKATAQEIGGWNGEEANRRELQSEKDGMRQRIKYEKVADYSFVRFNITIL
;
A
#
# COMPACT_ATOMS: atom_id res chain seq x y z
N MET A 1 33.58 -56.83 -36.19
CA MET A 1 32.39 -57.70 -36.22
C MET A 1 31.72 -57.42 -37.56
N SER A 2 32.15 -58.04 -38.66
CA SER A 2 31.82 -59.40 -39.17
C SER A 2 30.33 -59.65 -39.38
N ASN A 3 30.06 -60.21 -40.57
CA ASN A 3 28.86 -60.87 -41.09
C ASN A 3 28.08 -59.99 -42.08
N GLY A 4 27.95 -60.31 -43.36
CA GLY A 4 28.07 -61.59 -44.06
C GLY A 4 26.89 -61.67 -45.02
N ALA A 5 27.15 -61.82 -46.32
CA ALA A 5 26.13 -62.03 -47.35
C ALA A 5 25.42 -63.39 -47.18
N PRO A 6 24.33 -63.63 -47.91
CA PRO A 6 24.47 -64.65 -48.95
C PRO A 6 23.77 -64.36 -50.29
N SER A 7 24.41 -64.94 -51.31
CA SER A 7 23.98 -65.21 -52.67
C SER A 7 22.77 -66.15 -52.75
N THR A 8 21.91 -65.99 -53.78
CA THR A 8 21.27 -67.13 -54.46
C THR A 8 21.06 -66.85 -55.95
N THR A 9 21.54 -67.80 -56.74
CA THR A 9 21.42 -67.98 -58.18
C THR A 9 20.15 -68.79 -58.47
N TYR A 10 19.44 -68.52 -59.58
CA TYR A 10 18.59 -69.52 -60.24
C TYR A 10 18.69 -69.38 -61.77
N SER A 11 18.97 -70.52 -62.41
CA SER A 11 19.09 -70.76 -63.84
C SER A 11 17.85 -71.51 -64.36
N GLU A 12 17.83 -71.74 -65.68
CA GLU A 12 16.96 -72.62 -66.51
C GLU A 12 15.87 -71.85 -67.28
N SER A 13 15.59 -72.10 -68.57
CA SER A 13 16.03 -73.18 -69.47
C SER A 13 15.81 -72.79 -70.95
N ASN A 14 16.68 -73.31 -71.81
CA ASN A 14 16.54 -73.34 -73.27
C ASN A 14 15.45 -74.33 -73.70
N LEU A 15 14.68 -74.02 -74.75
CA LEU A 15 13.97 -75.00 -75.56
C LEU A 15 14.03 -74.58 -77.05
N THR A 16 14.77 -75.37 -77.82
CA THR A 16 14.97 -75.28 -79.27
C THR A 16 14.13 -76.33 -80.01
N ASN A 17 13.87 -76.03 -81.28
CA ASN A 17 13.59 -76.93 -82.42
C ASN A 17 12.23 -77.64 -82.49
N THR A 18 11.53 -77.49 -83.63
CA THR A 18 11.62 -78.45 -84.76
C THR A 18 10.62 -78.11 -85.87
N THR A 19 11.11 -78.04 -87.11
CA THR A 19 10.35 -78.22 -88.36
C THR A 19 10.33 -79.71 -88.71
N PRO A 20 9.26 -80.23 -89.33
CA PRO A 20 9.43 -81.25 -90.35
C PRO A 20 8.65 -80.97 -91.64
N ALA A 21 9.24 -81.41 -92.75
CA ALA A 21 8.61 -81.52 -94.06
C ALA A 21 8.29 -83.00 -94.37
N ASP A 22 7.14 -83.20 -95.02
CA ASP A 22 6.97 -83.94 -96.29
C ASP A 22 6.03 -85.19 -96.39
N PHE A 23 5.28 -85.15 -97.51
CA PHE A 23 4.47 -86.12 -98.28
C PHE A 23 3.56 -87.19 -97.65
N ASN A 24 2.28 -87.18 -98.08
CA ASN A 24 1.69 -88.28 -98.89
C ASN A 24 0.32 -87.91 -99.51
N GLN A 25 0.18 -88.11 -100.83
CA GLN A 25 -1.08 -88.32 -101.58
C GLN A 25 -1.59 -89.76 -101.34
N PRO A 26 -2.90 -90.10 -101.44
CA PRO A 26 -3.57 -90.43 -102.74
C PRO A 26 -5.13 -90.23 -102.69
N PRO A 27 -5.97 -90.92 -103.51
CA PRO A 27 -6.24 -90.75 -104.92
C PRO A 27 -7.70 -90.35 -105.26
N ASN A 28 -7.84 -89.83 -106.49
CA ASN A 28 -8.98 -89.78 -107.42
C ASN A 28 -10.24 -90.64 -107.10
N VAL A 29 -11.47 -90.07 -107.22
CA VAL A 29 -12.63 -90.54 -108.04
C VAL A 29 -13.90 -89.67 -107.80
N ASN A 30 -14.35 -89.00 -108.87
CA ASN A 30 -15.71 -88.64 -109.34
C ASN A 30 -16.87 -88.17 -108.42
N ALA A 31 -17.24 -86.90 -108.63
CA ALA A 31 -18.55 -86.36 -109.08
C ALA A 31 -19.84 -86.61 -108.27
N GLN A 32 -20.40 -85.52 -107.70
CA GLN A 32 -21.70 -84.93 -108.10
C GLN A 32 -22.07 -83.67 -107.27
N GLY A 33 -22.02 -82.49 -107.90
CA GLY A 33 -23.15 -81.55 -107.88
C GLY A 33 -23.31 -80.47 -106.79
N LEU A 34 -22.29 -79.66 -106.49
CA LEU A 34 -22.42 -78.22 -106.19
C LEU A 34 -21.23 -77.55 -106.88
N SER A 35 -21.43 -76.54 -107.73
CA SER A 35 -20.34 -75.99 -108.54
C SER A 35 -19.23 -75.47 -107.63
N GLU A 36 -17.98 -75.85 -107.92
CA GLU A 36 -16.75 -75.40 -107.27
C GLU A 36 -16.70 -73.87 -107.05
N ALA A 37 -17.33 -73.10 -107.96
CA ALA A 37 -17.51 -71.66 -107.87
C ALA A 37 -18.34 -71.17 -106.66
N ALA A 38 -19.37 -71.90 -106.23
CA ALA A 38 -20.24 -71.52 -105.11
C ALA A 38 -19.61 -71.82 -103.75
N ILE A 39 -18.83 -72.90 -103.66
CA ILE A 39 -18.04 -73.23 -102.46
C ILE A 39 -16.91 -72.20 -102.29
N ASN A 40 -16.21 -71.86 -103.38
CA ASN A 40 -15.18 -70.82 -103.37
C ASN A 40 -15.75 -69.43 -103.03
N GLN A 41 -16.93 -69.05 -103.55
CA GLN A 41 -17.58 -67.79 -103.16
C GLN A 41 -17.97 -67.73 -101.67
N LEU A 42 -18.49 -68.83 -101.10
CA LEU A 42 -18.86 -68.87 -99.69
C LEU A 42 -17.63 -68.82 -98.77
N ILE A 43 -16.54 -69.48 -99.19
CA ILE A 43 -15.23 -69.42 -98.52
C ILE A 43 -14.69 -68.00 -98.59
N ASP A 44 -14.68 -67.36 -99.77
CA ASP A 44 -14.20 -65.99 -99.94
C ASP A 44 -15.03 -64.98 -99.13
N GLN A 45 -16.37 -65.14 -99.09
CA GLN A 45 -17.25 -64.26 -98.32
C GLN A 45 -17.05 -64.42 -96.80
N LYS A 46 -16.90 -65.66 -96.31
CA LYS A 46 -16.56 -65.91 -94.90
C LYS A 46 -15.15 -65.45 -94.57
N MET A 47 -14.18 -65.67 -95.45
CA MET A 47 -12.78 -65.29 -95.26
C MET A 47 -12.62 -63.77 -95.27
N GLN A 48 -13.34 -63.05 -96.15
CA GLN A 48 -13.49 -61.59 -96.11
C GLN A 48 -14.12 -61.10 -94.81
N SER A 49 -15.20 -61.73 -94.33
CA SER A 49 -15.83 -61.36 -93.05
C SER A 49 -14.88 -61.55 -91.87
N VAL A 50 -14.09 -62.64 -91.86
CA VAL A 50 -13.10 -62.92 -90.82
C VAL A 50 -11.93 -61.94 -90.90
N LEU A 51 -11.42 -61.65 -92.10
CA LEU A 51 -10.33 -60.68 -92.30
C LEU A 51 -10.76 -59.25 -91.92
N ASN A 52 -11.99 -58.84 -92.23
CA ASN A 52 -12.53 -57.55 -91.82
C ASN A 52 -12.72 -57.46 -90.30
N ALA A 53 -13.25 -58.52 -89.66
CA ALA A 53 -13.37 -58.58 -88.21
C ALA A 53 -12.00 -58.61 -87.51
N LEU A 54 -11.02 -59.32 -88.07
CA LEU A 54 -9.65 -59.37 -87.56
C LEU A 54 -8.94 -58.02 -87.74
N GLY A 55 -9.09 -57.37 -88.90
CA GLY A 55 -8.56 -56.03 -89.16
C GLY A 55 -9.13 -54.99 -88.20
N LYS A 56 -10.45 -55.04 -87.94
CA LYS A 56 -11.13 -54.19 -86.96
C LYS A 56 -10.67 -54.47 -85.53
N SER A 57 -10.56 -55.75 -85.15
CA SER A 57 -10.04 -56.16 -83.85
C SER A 57 -8.59 -55.72 -83.64
N MET A 58 -7.73 -55.78 -84.66
CA MET A 58 -6.35 -55.30 -84.59
C MET A 58 -6.27 -53.77 -84.46
N THR A 59 -7.17 -53.03 -85.12
CA THR A 59 -7.24 -51.56 -84.98
C THR A 59 -7.74 -51.16 -83.59
N GLU A 60 -8.80 -51.81 -83.09
CA GLU A 60 -9.31 -51.61 -81.73
C GLU A 60 -8.25 -51.96 -80.67
N ARG A 61 -7.48 -53.03 -80.88
CA ARG A 61 -6.37 -53.41 -80.00
C ARG A 61 -5.23 -52.39 -80.01
N ALA A 62 -4.86 -51.87 -81.18
CA ALA A 62 -3.84 -50.84 -81.28
C ALA A 62 -4.28 -49.53 -80.61
N GLN A 63 -5.56 -49.16 -80.76
CA GLN A 63 -6.13 -47.97 -80.12
C GLN A 63 -6.22 -48.11 -78.60
N MET A 64 -6.64 -49.27 -78.08
CA MET A 64 -6.59 -49.56 -76.64
C MET A 64 -5.15 -49.52 -76.11
N GLN A 65 -4.16 -50.00 -76.87
CA GLN A 65 -2.77 -49.92 -76.44
C GLN A 65 -2.28 -48.47 -76.31
N LEU A 66 -2.66 -47.60 -77.26
CA LEU A 66 -2.35 -46.17 -77.19
C LEU A 66 -3.01 -45.50 -75.98
N GLU A 67 -4.27 -45.83 -75.66
CA GLU A 67 -4.96 -45.32 -74.47
C GLU A 67 -4.31 -45.82 -73.17
N ILE A 68 -3.91 -47.09 -73.11
CA ILE A 68 -3.18 -47.65 -71.95
C ILE A 68 -1.85 -46.92 -71.73
N ASP A 69 -1.11 -46.64 -72.80
CA ASP A 69 0.17 -45.95 -72.69
C ASP A 69 -0.02 -44.48 -72.27
N ALA A 70 -1.04 -43.78 -72.81
CA ALA A 70 -1.40 -42.43 -72.39
C ALA A 70 -1.86 -42.36 -70.92
N LEU A 71 -2.66 -43.33 -70.48
CA LEU A 71 -3.09 -43.45 -69.09
C LEU A 71 -1.90 -43.70 -68.15
N LYS A 72 -0.94 -44.55 -68.54
CA LYS A 72 0.29 -44.77 -67.77
C LYS A 72 1.12 -43.49 -67.63
N THR A 73 1.25 -42.72 -68.71
CA THR A 73 1.97 -41.43 -68.64
C THR A 73 1.26 -40.46 -67.72
N SER A 74 -0.07 -40.34 -67.82
CA SER A 74 -0.87 -39.48 -66.94
C SER A 74 -0.82 -39.90 -65.48
N GLU A 75 -0.87 -41.21 -65.20
CA GLU A 75 -0.73 -41.77 -63.84
C GLU A 75 0.62 -41.40 -63.22
N GLN A 76 1.71 -41.54 -63.97
CA GLN A 76 3.04 -41.19 -63.50
C GLN A 76 3.19 -39.68 -63.23
N GLU A 77 2.58 -38.85 -64.07
CA GLU A 77 2.62 -37.39 -63.91
C GLU A 77 1.81 -36.92 -62.70
N LEU A 78 0.62 -37.52 -62.48
CA LEU A 78 -0.18 -37.34 -61.27
C LEU A 78 0.59 -37.78 -60.02
N LYS A 79 1.29 -38.92 -60.08
CA LYS A 79 2.10 -39.42 -58.96
C LYS A 79 3.20 -38.42 -58.58
N ASN A 80 3.92 -37.89 -59.56
CA ASN A 80 4.96 -36.88 -59.33
C ASN A 80 4.37 -35.58 -58.74
N GLN A 81 3.17 -35.16 -59.17
CA GLN A 81 2.48 -34.00 -58.60
C GLN A 81 2.07 -34.24 -57.14
N VAL A 82 1.54 -35.42 -56.83
CA VAL A 82 1.15 -35.80 -55.47
C VAL A 82 2.38 -35.83 -54.55
N GLU A 83 3.50 -36.42 -54.99
CA GLU A 83 4.75 -36.40 -54.22
C GLU A 83 5.25 -34.97 -53.94
N ASN A 84 5.21 -34.08 -54.93
CA ASN A 84 5.56 -32.67 -54.73
C ASN A 84 4.63 -31.96 -53.73
N VAL A 85 3.33 -32.27 -53.76
CA VAL A 85 2.36 -31.71 -52.80
C VAL A 85 2.63 -32.23 -51.39
N ILE A 86 2.94 -33.51 -51.23
CA ILE A 86 3.30 -34.12 -49.94
C ILE A 86 4.53 -33.40 -49.36
N LEU A 87 5.59 -33.26 -50.17
CA LEU A 87 6.82 -32.60 -49.73
C LEU A 87 6.57 -31.13 -49.33
N ASN A 88 5.77 -30.39 -50.11
CA ASN A 88 5.42 -29.01 -49.78
C ASN A 88 4.58 -28.91 -48.50
N ASN A 89 3.66 -29.85 -48.29
CA ASN A 89 2.84 -29.89 -47.07
C ASN A 89 3.69 -30.19 -45.83
N GLU A 90 4.65 -31.11 -45.92
CA GLU A 90 5.60 -31.39 -44.82
C GLU A 90 6.40 -30.12 -44.45
N GLN A 91 6.91 -29.39 -45.45
CA GLN A 91 7.62 -28.12 -45.21
C GLN A 91 6.70 -27.04 -44.61
N LEU A 92 5.43 -26.99 -45.01
CA LEU A 92 4.46 -26.06 -44.44
C LEU A 92 4.16 -26.40 -42.97
N ILE A 93 4.01 -27.68 -42.64
CA ILE A 93 3.80 -28.13 -41.26
C ILE A 93 4.98 -27.71 -40.38
N GLU A 94 6.21 -27.97 -40.81
CA GLU A 94 7.41 -27.59 -40.05
C GLU A 94 7.49 -26.07 -39.82
N ARG A 95 7.15 -25.26 -40.83
CA ARG A 95 7.09 -23.80 -40.69
C ARG A 95 6.00 -23.33 -39.75
N VAL A 96 4.83 -23.97 -39.77
CA VAL A 96 3.71 -23.64 -38.87
C VAL A 96 4.09 -23.97 -37.43
N GLU A 97 4.62 -25.16 -37.17
CA GLU A 97 5.09 -25.55 -35.83
C GLU A 97 6.13 -24.57 -35.28
N LYS A 98 7.09 -24.15 -36.12
CA LYS A 98 8.07 -23.14 -35.74
C LYS A 98 7.42 -21.80 -35.36
N VAL A 99 6.45 -21.32 -36.15
CA VAL A 99 5.73 -20.07 -35.88
C VAL A 99 4.89 -20.18 -34.61
N GLU A 100 4.30 -21.34 -34.32
CA GLU A 100 3.55 -21.57 -33.08
C GLU A 100 4.45 -21.49 -31.85
N ILE A 101 5.65 -22.08 -31.91
CA ILE A 101 6.66 -22.00 -30.84
C ILE A 101 7.11 -20.55 -30.65
N GLU A 102 7.45 -19.83 -31.72
CA GLU A 102 7.86 -18.42 -31.66
C GLU A 102 6.76 -17.54 -31.06
N ASN A 103 5.50 -17.76 -31.46
CA ASN A 103 4.36 -17.03 -30.90
C ASN A 103 4.15 -17.32 -29.41
N ALA A 104 4.36 -18.56 -28.96
CA ALA A 104 4.29 -18.91 -27.55
C ALA A 104 5.38 -18.18 -26.73
N GLN A 105 6.61 -18.14 -27.24
CA GLN A 105 7.72 -17.43 -26.62
C GLN A 105 7.46 -15.91 -26.54
N LEU A 106 6.97 -15.29 -27.63
CA LEU A 106 6.63 -13.87 -27.64
C LEU A 106 5.54 -13.52 -26.63
N LYS A 107 4.50 -14.36 -26.50
CA LYS A 107 3.45 -14.18 -25.48
C LYS A 107 4.02 -14.23 -24.06
N GLN A 108 4.96 -15.15 -23.79
CA GLN A 108 5.61 -15.22 -22.50
C GLN A 108 6.43 -13.96 -22.20
N MET A 109 7.25 -13.49 -23.15
CA MET A 109 8.04 -12.27 -22.98
C MET A 109 7.18 -11.02 -22.74
N LEU A 110 6.04 -10.92 -23.43
CA LEU A 110 5.11 -9.81 -23.24
C LEU A 110 4.53 -9.79 -21.81
N ASN A 111 4.12 -10.95 -21.28
CA ASN A 111 3.66 -11.08 -19.90
C ASN A 111 4.76 -10.71 -18.89
N GLU A 112 5.99 -11.19 -19.08
CA GLU A 112 7.11 -10.87 -18.19
C GLU A 112 7.42 -9.36 -18.19
N MET A 113 7.35 -8.72 -19.37
CA MET A 113 7.54 -7.28 -19.51
C MET A 113 6.44 -6.48 -18.80
N GLU A 114 5.18 -6.92 -18.92
CA GLU A 114 4.05 -6.29 -18.22
C GLU A 114 4.20 -6.40 -16.70
N ILE A 115 4.50 -7.59 -16.19
CA ILE A 115 4.73 -7.84 -14.76
C ILE A 115 5.88 -6.96 -14.23
N SER A 116 7.00 -6.88 -14.96
CA SER A 116 8.14 -6.03 -14.61
C SER A 116 7.76 -4.55 -14.55
N GLY A 117 6.95 -4.08 -15.50
CA GLY A 117 6.41 -2.72 -15.51
C GLY A 117 5.50 -2.42 -14.31
N GLN A 118 4.64 -3.37 -13.94
CA GLN A 118 3.78 -3.25 -12.76
C GLN A 118 4.60 -3.21 -11.45
N ILE A 119 5.60 -4.09 -11.30
CA ILE A 119 6.49 -4.12 -10.13
C ILE A 119 7.24 -2.79 -9.97
N LYS A 120 7.74 -2.20 -11.06
CA LYS A 120 8.42 -0.89 -11.01
C LYS A 120 7.49 0.23 -10.53
N ARG A 121 6.22 0.22 -10.97
CA ARG A 121 5.21 1.22 -10.54
C ARG A 121 4.85 1.07 -9.06
N LEU A 122 4.66 -0.17 -8.59
CA LEU A 122 4.40 -0.46 -7.18
C LEU A 122 5.55 0.02 -6.29
N LYS A 123 6.80 -0.37 -6.61
CA LYS A 123 7.98 0.05 -5.85
C LYS A 123 8.16 1.58 -5.80
N LYS A 124 7.80 2.29 -6.87
CA LYS A 124 7.83 3.76 -6.89
C LYS A 124 6.79 4.34 -5.94
N THR A 125 5.57 3.80 -5.94
CA THR A 125 4.48 4.25 -5.09
C THR A 125 4.80 4.03 -3.62
N GLU A 126 5.21 2.81 -3.25
CA GLU A 126 5.64 2.48 -1.89
C GLU A 126 6.76 3.42 -1.41
N ARG A 127 7.76 3.70 -2.25
CA ARG A 127 8.85 4.61 -1.90
C ARG A 127 8.35 6.04 -1.59
N GLU A 128 7.41 6.55 -2.37
CA GLU A 128 6.86 7.90 -2.12
C GLU A 128 5.97 7.93 -0.88
N GLU A 129 5.21 6.87 -0.60
CA GLU A 129 4.45 6.73 0.65
C GLU A 129 5.39 6.71 1.87
N TRP A 130 6.45 5.90 1.82
CA TRP A 130 7.47 5.85 2.87
C TRP A 130 8.12 7.23 3.11
N LYS A 131 8.52 7.93 2.05
CA LYS A 131 9.07 9.30 2.18
C LYS A 131 8.08 10.26 2.84
N ASN A 132 6.81 10.21 2.44
CA ASN A 132 5.78 11.08 3.00
C ASN A 132 5.55 10.79 4.50
N GLU A 133 5.55 9.52 4.88
CA GLU A 133 5.39 9.14 6.29
C GLU A 133 6.62 9.50 7.13
N THR A 134 7.84 9.30 6.61
CA THR A 134 9.08 9.77 7.25
C THR A 134 9.02 11.26 7.52
N ARG A 135 8.61 12.07 6.53
CA ARG A 135 8.47 13.54 6.70
C ARG A 135 7.48 13.91 7.80
N LYS A 136 6.31 13.24 7.87
CA LYS A 136 5.33 13.51 8.94
C LYS A 136 5.88 13.13 10.32
N ILE A 137 6.69 12.08 10.41
CA ILE A 137 7.34 11.69 11.66
C ILE A 137 8.36 12.75 12.05
N GLU A 138 9.20 13.23 11.12
CA GLU A 138 10.17 14.30 11.35
C GLU A 138 9.49 15.57 11.87
N GLU A 139 8.41 16.04 11.24
CA GLU A 139 7.64 17.21 11.69
C GLU A 139 7.11 17.04 13.13
N LYS A 140 6.61 15.85 13.47
CA LYS A 140 6.14 15.55 14.83
C LYS A 140 7.27 15.49 15.84
N VAL A 141 8.44 14.99 15.45
CA VAL A 141 9.62 14.95 16.32
C VAL A 141 10.09 16.37 16.62
N GLU A 142 10.17 17.25 15.62
CA GLU A 142 10.54 18.66 15.82
C GLU A 142 9.55 19.38 16.75
N GLU A 143 8.25 19.17 16.58
CA GLU A 143 7.23 19.75 17.47
C GLU A 143 7.39 19.26 18.93
N LEU A 144 7.65 17.97 19.12
CA LEU A 144 7.87 17.40 20.45
C LEU A 144 9.15 17.91 21.09
N GLU A 145 10.24 18.04 20.33
CA GLU A 145 11.50 18.60 20.82
C GLU A 145 11.36 20.06 21.25
N LEU A 146 10.64 20.86 20.46
CA LEU A 146 10.34 22.26 20.81
C LEU A 146 9.51 22.36 22.09
N ASN A 147 8.47 21.53 22.21
CA ASN A 147 7.63 21.48 23.41
C ASN A 147 8.41 21.04 24.65
N LEU A 148 9.29 20.03 24.51
CA LEU A 148 10.14 19.55 25.59
C LEU A 148 11.13 20.63 26.05
N ARG A 149 11.76 21.34 25.10
CA ARG A 149 12.66 22.47 25.41
C ARG A 149 11.91 23.56 26.17
N ASN A 150 10.75 23.99 25.68
CA ASN A 150 9.92 25.00 26.34
C ASN A 150 9.49 24.58 27.76
N GLU A 151 9.13 23.30 27.96
CA GLU A 151 8.80 22.79 29.30
C GLU A 151 10.03 22.76 30.21
N SER A 152 11.19 22.37 29.69
CA SER A 152 12.44 22.35 30.45
C SER A 152 12.87 23.76 30.90
N GLU A 153 12.71 24.76 30.04
CA GLU A 153 13.00 26.16 30.35
C GLU A 153 12.05 26.69 31.44
N LYS A 154 10.74 26.42 31.32
CA LYS A 154 9.75 26.77 32.36
C LYS A 154 10.05 26.10 33.71
N ARG A 155 10.44 24.82 33.71
CA ARG A 155 10.83 24.12 34.93
C ARG A 155 12.07 24.73 35.57
N HIS A 156 13.06 25.10 34.76
CA HIS A 156 14.26 25.76 35.24
C HIS A 156 13.96 27.15 35.81
N GLU A 157 13.15 27.95 35.13
CA GLU A 157 12.68 29.26 35.61
C GLU A 157 11.91 29.13 36.93
N LEU A 158 10.96 28.18 37.02
CA LEU A 158 10.21 27.90 38.24
C LEU A 158 11.13 27.56 39.42
N GLU A 159 12.14 26.71 39.19
CA GLU A 159 13.11 26.34 40.21
C GLU A 159 13.95 27.53 40.69
N MET A 160 14.38 28.39 39.76
CA MET A 160 15.10 29.62 40.10
C MET A 160 14.22 30.59 40.91
N LEU A 161 12.97 30.79 40.50
CA LEU A 161 12.01 31.64 41.22
C LEU A 161 11.71 31.07 42.61
N ARG A 162 11.56 29.75 42.76
CA ARG A 162 11.39 29.11 44.07
C ARG A 162 12.57 29.35 45.01
N LYS A 163 13.81 29.26 44.48
CA LYS A 163 15.02 29.54 45.25
C LYS A 163 15.16 31.01 45.64
N GLU A 164 14.84 31.92 44.71
CA GLU A 164 14.87 33.36 44.98
C GLU A 164 13.85 33.76 46.04
N MET A 165 12.59 33.33 45.85
CA MET A 165 11.48 33.79 46.67
C MET A 165 11.38 33.04 48.00
N GLY A 166 11.65 31.73 47.98
CA GLY A 166 11.39 30.85 49.12
C GLY A 166 9.94 30.91 49.60
N GLU A 167 9.68 30.31 50.76
CA GLU A 167 8.34 30.32 51.35
C GLU A 167 7.91 31.73 51.79
N ILE A 168 8.87 32.51 52.30
CA ILE A 168 8.66 33.89 52.76
C ILE A 168 8.16 34.79 51.62
N GLY A 169 8.75 34.66 50.44
CA GLY A 169 8.38 35.41 49.24
C GLY A 169 7.09 34.93 48.57
N GLY A 170 6.40 33.93 49.12
CA GLY A 170 5.10 33.50 48.62
C GLY A 170 5.11 32.24 47.74
N ALA A 171 6.25 31.56 47.57
CA ALA A 171 6.28 30.23 46.97
C ALA A 171 5.80 29.17 47.99
N GLY A 172 5.05 28.16 47.58
CA GLY A 172 4.57 27.13 48.50
C GLY A 172 3.59 27.65 49.55
N HIS A 173 3.46 26.91 50.66
CA HIS A 173 2.67 27.31 51.82
C HIS A 173 3.60 27.72 52.95
N PHE A 174 3.19 28.72 53.73
CA PHE A 174 3.95 29.21 54.86
C PHE A 174 3.11 29.17 56.14
N PHE A 175 3.67 28.61 57.20
CA PHE A 175 3.03 28.51 58.52
C PHE A 175 3.97 28.98 59.65
N GLY A 176 5.02 29.73 59.29
CA GLY A 176 6.00 30.27 60.23
C GLY A 176 5.52 31.52 60.97
N ASN A 177 6.47 32.23 61.58
CA ASN A 177 6.20 33.37 62.46
C ASN A 177 5.83 34.62 61.65
N ASP A 178 4.53 34.77 61.39
CA ASP A 178 3.97 35.83 60.54
C ASP A 178 3.59 37.12 61.27
N LYS A 179 4.11 37.39 62.47
CA LYS A 179 3.94 38.71 63.10
C LYS A 179 4.61 39.82 62.29
N ASP A 180 4.46 41.06 62.74
CA ASP A 180 5.12 42.21 62.10
C ASP A 180 6.66 42.05 62.17
N THR A 181 7.37 42.41 61.11
CA THR A 181 8.84 42.36 61.06
C THR A 181 9.48 43.27 62.10
N TYR A 182 8.85 44.42 62.41
CA TYR A 182 9.29 45.29 63.51
C TYR A 182 9.20 44.61 64.88
N ASN A 183 8.34 43.59 65.00
CA ASN A 183 8.16 42.79 66.22
C ASN A 183 8.89 41.43 66.14
N GLY A 184 9.80 41.24 65.17
CA GLY A 184 10.56 40.00 64.98
C GLY A 184 9.82 38.92 64.19
N GLY A 185 8.90 39.29 63.31
CA GLY A 185 8.31 38.41 62.31
C GLY A 185 9.27 38.07 61.18
N GLU A 186 9.06 36.92 60.54
CA GLU A 186 9.96 36.40 59.49
C GLU A 186 9.74 37.08 58.13
N ARG A 187 8.58 37.74 57.92
CA ARG A 187 8.27 38.41 56.65
C ARG A 187 7.26 39.54 56.77
N ASP A 188 7.36 40.49 55.85
CA ASP A 188 6.44 41.61 55.72
C ASP A 188 5.17 41.21 54.91
N GLN A 189 4.20 42.11 54.84
CA GLN A 189 3.03 42.01 53.98
C GLN A 189 3.40 42.12 52.49
N MET A 190 2.56 41.52 51.63
CA MET A 190 2.68 41.58 50.18
C MET A 190 2.35 42.98 49.67
N ARG A 191 3.21 43.55 48.82
CA ARG A 191 2.94 44.76 48.04
C ARG A 191 2.88 44.41 46.57
N GLY A 192 2.72 45.44 45.72
CA GLY A 192 2.56 45.24 44.28
C GLY A 192 3.71 44.46 43.64
N GLU A 193 4.95 44.74 44.04
CA GLU A 193 6.14 44.09 43.49
C GLU A 193 6.21 42.60 43.85
N GLU A 194 5.93 42.23 45.11
CA GLU A 194 5.90 40.82 45.52
C GLU A 194 4.77 40.06 44.84
N LEU A 195 3.59 40.69 44.67
CA LEU A 195 2.48 40.08 43.94
C LEU A 195 2.82 39.83 42.46
N VAL A 196 3.58 40.72 41.81
CA VAL A 196 4.10 40.49 40.45
C VAL A 196 4.99 39.25 40.42
N LYS A 197 5.88 39.07 41.41
CA LYS A 197 6.73 37.88 41.50
C LYS A 197 5.92 36.60 41.75
N VAL A 198 4.89 36.65 42.59
CA VAL A 198 3.96 35.53 42.78
C VAL A 198 3.21 35.19 41.50
N GLN A 199 2.82 36.19 40.69
CA GLN A 199 2.21 35.95 39.39
C GLN A 199 3.19 35.27 38.42
N ARG A 200 4.48 35.61 38.45
CA ARG A 200 5.51 34.89 37.69
C ARG A 200 5.63 33.42 38.11
N LEU A 201 5.59 33.12 39.41
CA LEU A 201 5.52 31.73 39.89
C LEU A 201 4.33 30.99 39.28
N LEU A 202 3.14 31.60 39.30
CA LEU A 202 1.93 31.01 38.71
C LEU A 202 2.06 30.80 37.19
N VAL A 203 2.64 31.75 36.46
CA VAL A 203 2.93 31.63 35.01
C VAL A 203 3.91 30.50 34.72
N ALA A 204 4.93 30.34 35.57
CA ALA A 204 5.90 29.25 35.48
C ALA A 204 5.33 27.88 35.92
N GLY A 205 4.08 27.84 36.40
CA GLY A 205 3.36 26.61 36.73
C GLY A 205 3.37 26.23 38.21
N GLU A 206 3.76 27.15 39.10
CA GLU A 206 3.58 26.98 40.54
C GLU A 206 2.08 26.80 40.87
N LYS A 207 1.78 25.80 41.69
CA LYS A 207 0.40 25.52 42.13
C LYS A 207 0.16 25.93 43.57
N LYS A 208 1.22 26.03 44.37
CA LYS A 208 1.12 26.40 45.79
C LYS A 208 1.79 27.73 45.99
N ILE A 209 1.02 28.70 46.47
CA ILE A 209 1.53 30.03 46.80
C ILE A 209 0.96 30.44 48.16
N ASN A 210 1.58 31.45 48.77
CA ASN A 210 1.08 32.01 50.00
C ASN A 210 1.16 33.53 49.98
N LEU A 211 0.16 34.18 50.56
CA LEU A 211 -0.01 35.63 50.55
C LEU A 211 -0.26 36.11 51.98
N LYS A 212 0.31 37.25 52.35
CA LYS A 212 0.07 37.95 53.61
C LYS A 212 -0.31 39.39 53.29
N PHE A 213 -1.42 39.87 53.83
CA PHE A 213 -1.88 41.25 53.63
C PHE A 213 -2.10 41.94 54.97
N LEU A 214 -1.91 43.25 55.00
CA LEU A 214 -2.39 44.08 56.10
C LEU A 214 -3.91 44.11 56.06
N ARG A 215 -4.55 44.14 57.23
CA ARG A 215 -6.01 44.17 57.35
C ARG A 215 -6.66 45.36 56.63
N SER A 216 -5.92 46.42 56.34
CA SER A 216 -6.39 47.64 55.64
C SER A 216 -6.06 47.66 54.14
N ASP A 217 -5.35 46.67 53.62
CA ASP A 217 -4.92 46.68 52.22
C ASP A 217 -6.10 46.53 51.26
N ASN A 218 -6.01 47.21 50.14
CA ASN A 218 -6.81 46.94 48.95
C ASN A 218 -5.87 47.01 47.76
N LEU A 219 -5.58 45.85 47.18
CA LEU A 219 -4.58 45.70 46.14
C LEU A 219 -5.18 44.96 44.95
N GLU A 220 -4.83 45.37 43.75
CA GLU A 220 -5.11 44.66 42.52
C GLU A 220 -3.89 44.77 41.62
N VAL A 221 -3.36 43.62 41.23
CA VAL A 221 -2.19 43.52 40.35
C VAL A 221 -2.54 42.59 39.22
N ALA A 222 -2.30 43.02 37.99
CA ALA A 222 -2.49 42.20 36.79
C ALA A 222 -1.21 42.20 35.96
N GLU A 223 -0.58 41.04 35.81
CA GLU A 223 0.67 40.84 35.09
C GLU A 223 0.64 39.45 34.43
N SER A 224 1.22 39.34 33.22
CA SER A 224 1.45 38.05 32.54
C SER A 224 0.23 37.14 32.44
N GLY A 225 -0.96 37.74 32.26
CA GLY A 225 -2.22 37.01 32.11
C GLY A 225 -2.80 36.45 33.41
N TRP A 226 -2.27 36.84 34.58
CA TRP A 226 -2.85 36.60 35.89
C TRP A 226 -3.33 37.91 36.53
N THR A 227 -4.30 37.81 37.43
CA THR A 227 -4.72 38.93 38.28
C THR A 227 -4.95 38.43 39.68
N ILE A 228 -4.38 39.12 40.67
CA ILE A 228 -4.62 38.89 42.08
C ILE A 228 -5.19 40.18 42.66
N GLN A 229 -6.35 40.08 43.31
CA GLN A 229 -6.98 41.21 43.97
C GLN A 229 -7.33 40.85 45.41
N PHE A 230 -6.91 41.68 46.35
CA PHE A 230 -7.28 41.61 47.76
C PHE A 230 -8.12 42.83 48.13
N LYS A 231 -9.20 42.61 48.86
CA LYS A 231 -10.05 43.66 49.41
C LYS A 231 -10.26 43.46 50.92
N SER A 232 -10.04 44.55 51.66
CA SER A 232 -10.18 44.61 53.10
C SER A 232 -11.63 44.44 53.58
N ALA A 233 -11.79 43.92 54.80
CA ALA A 233 -13.05 43.94 55.54
C ALA A 233 -13.30 45.30 56.24
N ARG A 234 -12.31 46.18 56.36
CA ARG A 234 -12.36 47.41 57.18
C ARG A 234 -13.15 48.52 56.46
N LYS A 235 -14.23 49.04 57.07
CA LYS A 235 -15.14 50.00 56.42
C LYS A 235 -14.48 51.32 56.00
N ASP A 236 -13.61 51.84 56.85
CA ASP A 236 -12.80 53.04 56.59
C ASP A 236 -11.70 52.82 55.53
N CYS A 237 -11.48 51.57 55.10
CA CYS A 237 -10.66 51.21 53.95
C CYS A 237 -11.50 50.69 52.78
N GLY A 238 -12.79 51.03 52.69
CA GLY A 238 -13.66 50.61 51.57
C GLY A 238 -14.15 49.16 51.62
N GLY A 239 -13.95 48.47 52.75
CA GLY A 239 -14.51 47.17 53.05
C GLY A 239 -15.98 47.20 53.46
N ASP A 240 -16.60 46.03 53.59
CA ASP A 240 -18.00 45.89 53.98
C ASP A 240 -18.24 45.77 55.50
N GLY A 241 -17.16 45.70 56.28
CA GLY A 241 -17.18 45.49 57.73
C GLY A 241 -17.20 44.03 58.16
N LYS A 242 -17.22 43.06 57.23
CA LYS A 242 -17.47 41.65 57.54
C LYS A 242 -16.49 40.67 56.88
N TYR A 243 -16.15 40.85 55.61
CA TYR A 243 -15.37 39.87 54.87
C TYR A 243 -14.10 40.47 54.25
N PHE A 244 -13.01 39.73 54.37
CA PHE A 244 -11.88 39.85 53.46
C PHE A 244 -12.20 39.08 52.18
N TYR A 245 -11.83 39.66 51.04
CA TYR A 245 -12.04 39.03 49.75
C TYR A 245 -10.72 38.89 49.01
N LEU A 246 -10.53 37.71 48.41
CA LEU A 246 -9.40 37.45 47.52
C LEU A 246 -9.93 36.91 46.19
N TRP A 247 -9.58 37.58 45.10
CA TRP A 247 -9.82 37.10 43.74
C TRP A 247 -8.51 36.69 43.08
N ILE A 248 -8.58 35.59 42.33
CA ILE A 248 -7.53 35.16 41.42
C ILE A 248 -8.16 34.87 40.07
N SER A 249 -7.55 35.36 38.99
CA SER A 249 -7.92 35.00 37.63
C SER A 249 -6.71 34.76 36.75
N ASN A 250 -6.90 33.96 35.70
CA ASN A 250 -5.95 33.76 34.62
C ASN A 250 -6.62 34.07 33.27
N LYS A 251 -5.83 34.13 32.19
CA LYS A 251 -6.30 34.36 30.81
C LYS A 251 -7.35 33.37 30.29
N GLU A 252 -7.55 32.23 30.97
CA GLU A 252 -8.48 31.16 30.59
C GLU A 252 -9.83 31.24 31.30
N GLY A 253 -10.10 32.32 32.05
CA GLY A 253 -11.40 32.55 32.70
C GLY A 253 -11.49 32.14 34.17
N GLY A 254 -10.34 32.05 34.84
CA GLY A 254 -10.23 31.89 36.29
C GLY A 254 -9.78 30.50 36.73
N ALA A 255 -8.67 30.44 37.48
CA ALA A 255 -8.15 29.19 38.02
C ALA A 255 -8.84 28.88 39.35
N LYS A 256 -9.57 27.76 39.43
CA LYS A 256 -10.18 27.31 40.70
C LYS A 256 -9.07 27.11 41.72
N PHE A 257 -9.32 27.49 42.96
CA PHE A 257 -8.34 27.32 44.03
C PHE A 257 -9.01 27.02 45.36
N LYS A 258 -8.22 26.49 46.28
CA LYS A 258 -8.55 26.42 47.70
C LYS A 258 -7.53 27.21 48.50
N ALA A 259 -7.93 27.71 49.66
CA ALA A 259 -7.04 28.45 50.54
C ALA A 259 -7.26 28.10 52.00
N THR A 260 -6.18 28.03 52.78
CA THR A 260 -6.24 28.10 54.23
C THR A 260 -6.02 29.56 54.64
N ALA A 261 -7.08 30.22 55.10
CA ALA A 261 -7.09 31.64 55.50
C ALA A 261 -7.04 31.80 57.03
N GLN A 262 -6.27 32.77 57.53
CA GLN A 262 -5.97 32.92 58.97
C GLN A 262 -5.70 34.40 59.30
N GLU A 263 -6.20 34.87 60.45
CA GLU A 263 -5.90 36.21 60.99
C GLU A 263 -4.69 36.12 61.92
N ILE A 264 -3.75 37.08 61.85
CA ILE A 264 -2.48 37.05 62.58
C ILE A 264 -2.22 38.36 63.33
N GLY A 265 -2.01 38.27 64.64
CA GLY A 265 -1.69 39.39 65.51
C GLY A 265 -0.30 39.94 65.20
N GLY A 266 -0.20 41.24 64.89
CA GLY A 266 1.08 41.84 64.47
C GLY A 266 2.14 41.94 65.58
N TRP A 267 1.73 41.90 66.85
CA TRP A 267 2.63 42.07 68.00
C TRP A 267 3.26 40.76 68.47
N ASN A 268 2.42 39.73 68.65
CA ASN A 268 2.79 38.45 69.26
C ASN A 268 2.74 37.27 68.28
N GLY A 269 2.15 37.45 67.09
CA GLY A 269 1.98 36.37 66.11
C GLY A 269 0.86 35.41 66.43
N GLU A 270 -0.03 35.73 67.37
CA GLU A 270 -1.19 34.89 67.67
C GLU A 270 -2.05 34.70 66.41
N GLU A 271 -2.39 33.45 66.13
CA GLU A 271 -3.23 33.07 65.00
C GLU A 271 -4.67 32.86 65.47
N ALA A 272 -5.63 33.38 64.71
CA ALA A 272 -7.05 33.20 64.97
C ALA A 272 -7.81 32.81 63.70
N ASN A 273 -8.97 32.17 63.90
CA ASN A 273 -9.96 31.95 62.85
C ASN A 273 -9.40 31.24 61.60
N ARG A 274 -8.54 30.22 61.78
CA ARG A 274 -8.08 29.39 60.66
C ARG A 274 -9.26 28.71 59.98
N ARG A 275 -9.43 28.91 58.68
CA ARG A 275 -10.48 28.31 57.84
C ARG A 275 -9.92 27.77 56.54
N GLU A 276 -10.42 26.61 56.12
CA GLU A 276 -10.26 26.14 54.76
C GLU A 276 -11.42 26.65 53.90
N LEU A 277 -11.10 27.26 52.77
CA LEU A 277 -12.05 27.90 51.88
C LEU A 277 -11.82 27.38 50.45
N GLN A 278 -12.90 27.22 49.72
CA GLN A 278 -12.87 26.91 48.30
C GLN A 278 -13.33 28.13 47.50
N SER A 279 -12.68 28.39 46.36
CA SER A 279 -13.06 29.50 45.51
C SER A 279 -14.39 29.25 44.81
N GLU A 280 -15.18 30.30 44.71
CA GLU A 280 -16.42 30.34 43.94
C GLU A 280 -16.24 31.21 42.71
N LYS A 281 -16.94 30.86 41.62
CA LYS A 281 -16.92 31.67 40.40
C LYS A 281 -17.60 33.00 40.64
N ASP A 282 -16.91 34.09 40.31
CA ASP A 282 -17.40 35.47 40.38
C ASP A 282 -17.09 36.16 39.05
N GLY A 283 -18.04 36.08 38.11
CA GLY A 283 -17.84 36.49 36.73
C GLY A 283 -16.73 35.68 36.04
N MET A 284 -15.65 36.36 35.63
CA MET A 284 -14.45 35.77 35.00
C MET A 284 -13.34 35.45 36.01
N ARG A 285 -13.59 35.65 37.30
CA ARG A 285 -12.62 35.45 38.38
C ARG A 285 -13.09 34.32 39.30
N GLN A 286 -12.16 33.80 40.09
CA GLN A 286 -12.45 32.92 41.22
C GLN A 286 -12.25 33.73 42.50
N ARG A 287 -13.18 33.63 43.45
CA ARG A 287 -13.21 34.43 44.68
C ARG A 287 -13.34 33.55 45.91
N ILE A 288 -12.62 33.88 46.97
CA ILE A 288 -12.96 33.42 48.33
C ILE A 288 -13.45 34.60 49.17
N LYS A 289 -14.36 34.30 50.10
CA LYS A 289 -14.81 35.22 51.16
C LYS A 289 -14.33 34.67 52.49
N TYR A 290 -13.59 35.47 53.25
CA TYR A 290 -13.08 35.09 54.55
C TYR A 290 -13.63 36.04 55.62
N GLU A 291 -14.44 35.51 56.54
CA GLU A 291 -15.09 36.33 57.58
C GLU A 291 -14.06 36.83 58.58
N LYS A 292 -14.06 38.14 58.82
CA LYS A 292 -13.27 38.78 59.87
C LYS A 292 -13.85 38.39 61.24
N VAL A 293 -13.04 37.79 62.09
CA VAL A 293 -13.45 37.39 63.46
C VAL A 293 -12.54 38.02 64.50
N ALA A 294 -11.23 38.07 64.27
CA ALA A 294 -10.27 38.72 65.15
C ALA A 294 -9.91 40.11 64.61
N ASP A 295 -9.79 41.13 65.47
CA ASP A 295 -9.35 42.46 65.02
C ASP A 295 -7.82 42.54 64.82
N TYR A 296 -7.23 41.49 64.25
CA TYR A 296 -5.78 41.33 64.08
C TYR A 296 -5.23 42.10 62.89
N SER A 297 -3.92 42.36 62.91
CA SER A 297 -3.22 43.24 61.97
C SER A 297 -3.12 42.66 60.57
N PHE A 298 -2.95 41.35 60.44
CA PHE A 298 -2.68 40.70 59.15
C PHE A 298 -3.66 39.57 58.86
N VAL A 299 -3.80 39.26 57.57
CA VAL A 299 -4.46 38.05 57.08
C VAL A 299 -3.52 37.28 56.15
N ARG A 300 -3.39 35.97 56.39
CA ARG A 300 -2.63 35.05 55.54
C ARG A 300 -3.57 34.16 54.74
N PHE A 301 -3.20 33.89 53.49
CA PHE A 301 -3.80 32.90 52.62
C PHE A 301 -2.74 31.92 52.10
N ASN A 302 -2.84 30.65 52.47
CA ASN A 302 -2.06 29.56 51.86
C ASN A 302 -2.91 28.92 50.76
N ILE A 303 -2.55 29.12 49.50
CA ILE A 303 -3.40 28.85 48.33
C ILE A 303 -2.90 27.64 47.55
N THR A 304 -3.81 26.84 47.03
CA THR A 304 -3.52 25.78 46.06
C THR A 304 -4.43 25.91 44.86
N ILE A 305 -3.83 26.13 43.69
CA ILE A 305 -4.52 26.11 42.40
C ILE A 305 -4.89 24.66 42.05
N LEU A 306 -6.13 24.43 41.63
CA LEU A 306 -6.74 23.12 41.36
C LEU A 306 -6.66 22.74 39.88
#